data_AF-A0AAQ4E3H9-F1
#
_entry.id   AF-A0AAQ4E3H9-F1
#
_cell.length_a   1.000
_cell.length_b   1.000
_cell.length_c   1.000
_cell.angle_alpha   90.00
_cell.angle_beta   90.00
_cell.angle_gamma   90.00
#
_symmetry.space_group_name_H-M   'P 1'
#
loop_
_entity.id
_entity.type
_entity.pdbx_description
1 polymer ?
#
loop_
_entity_poly.entity_id
_entity_poly.type
_entity_poly.pdbx_seq_one_letter_code
_entity_poly.pdbx_strand_id
1 'polypeptide(L)'
;MPNKSPDPIYVLRGHSGPVTTVEFFDNFLLSGSSEGEIFAWDLETFRKRYTLVGHNGKGILWIGHSQNTVITQGRDGTVATWVLSDDRWQQSGTIVTDSKAFCQCSLPTHGSTVIAAPSGQDWK
;
A
#
# COMPACT_ATOMS: atom_id res chain seq x y z
N MET A 1 -29.27 23.52 12.02
CA MET A 1 -28.92 23.05 10.67
C MET A 1 -28.15 21.75 10.83
N PRO A 2 -28.44 20.67 10.08
CA PRO A 2 -27.68 19.45 10.23
C PRO A 2 -26.26 19.68 9.72
N ASN A 3 -25.30 19.17 10.48
CA ASN A 3 -23.87 19.26 10.23
C ASN A 3 -23.53 18.51 8.93
N LYS A 4 -23.61 19.20 7.77
CA LYS A 4 -23.20 18.64 6.48
C LYS A 4 -21.68 18.67 6.43
N SER A 5 -21.05 17.51 6.19
CA SER A 5 -19.62 17.45 5.95
C SER A 5 -19.22 18.36 4.79
N PRO A 6 -18.04 18.99 4.84
CA PRO A 6 -17.54 19.80 3.74
C PRO A 6 -17.47 18.96 2.46
N ASP A 7 -17.74 19.61 1.32
CA ASP A 7 -17.58 18.98 0.02
C ASP A 7 -16.08 18.73 -0.24
N PRO A 8 -15.70 17.63 -0.92
CA PRO A 8 -14.30 17.32 -1.17
C PRO A 8 -13.64 18.35 -2.08
N ILE A 9 -12.37 18.67 -1.81
CA ILE A 9 -11.59 19.59 -2.66
C ILE A 9 -11.24 18.91 -3.99
N TYR A 10 -10.84 17.63 -3.94
CA TYR A 10 -10.50 16.81 -5.10
C TYR A 10 -11.09 15.40 -4.97
N VAL A 11 -11.43 14.81 -6.12
CA VAL A 11 -11.94 13.44 -6.21
C VAL A 11 -11.08 12.65 -7.19
N LEU A 12 -10.27 11.75 -6.66
CA LEU A 12 -9.37 10.90 -7.44
C LEU A 12 -10.12 9.64 -7.88
N ARG A 13 -10.50 9.57 -9.17
CA ARG A 13 -11.27 8.47 -9.75
C ARG A 13 -10.38 7.54 -10.56
N GLY A 14 -10.59 6.24 -10.44
CA GLY A 14 -9.96 5.29 -11.36
C GLY A 14 -9.84 3.85 -10.85
N HIS A 15 -9.85 3.61 -9.54
CA HIS A 15 -9.80 2.24 -9.00
C HIS A 15 -11.01 1.45 -9.46
N SER A 16 -10.79 0.18 -9.81
CA SER A 16 -11.83 -0.74 -10.28
C SER A 16 -12.65 -1.35 -9.14
N GLY A 17 -12.15 -1.26 -7.91
CA GLY A 17 -12.82 -1.74 -6.70
C GLY A 17 -12.60 -0.84 -5.48
N PRO A 18 -13.16 -1.24 -4.33
CA PRO A 18 -12.96 -0.55 -3.05
C PRO A 18 -11.49 -0.24 -2.75
N VAL A 19 -11.21 1.02 -2.40
CA VAL A 19 -9.91 1.43 -1.86
C VAL A 19 -9.83 0.96 -0.41
N THR A 20 -8.86 0.12 -0.11
CA THR A 20 -8.70 -0.54 1.20
C THR A 20 -7.64 0.12 2.07
N THR A 21 -6.72 0.87 1.46
CA THR A 21 -5.59 1.51 2.15
C THR A 21 -5.06 2.67 1.33
N VAL A 22 -4.53 3.68 2.02
CA VAL A 22 -3.88 4.86 1.43
C VAL A 22 -2.66 5.24 2.26
N GLU A 23 -1.66 5.83 1.63
CA GLU A 23 -0.44 6.30 2.29
C GLU A 23 0.14 7.51 1.57
N PHE A 24 0.58 8.53 2.31
CA PHE A 24 1.33 9.64 1.74
C PHE A 24 2.83 9.30 1.68
N PHE A 25 3.46 9.56 0.55
CA PHE A 25 4.89 9.40 0.37
C PHE A 25 5.43 10.43 -0.63
N ASP A 26 6.32 11.30 -0.16
CA ASP A 26 6.87 12.42 -0.95
C ASP A 26 5.73 13.26 -1.60
N ASN A 27 5.77 13.49 -2.92
CA ASN A 27 4.72 14.19 -3.66
C ASN A 27 3.57 13.27 -4.16
N PHE A 28 3.47 12.06 -3.62
CA PHE A 28 2.48 11.08 -4.03
C PHE A 28 1.52 10.70 -2.90
N LEU A 29 0.26 10.52 -3.27
CA LEU A 29 -0.67 9.69 -2.51
C LEU A 29 -0.69 8.30 -3.14
N LEU A 30 -0.37 7.28 -2.36
CA LEU A 30 -0.54 5.89 -2.75
C LEU A 30 -1.89 5.39 -2.29
N SER A 31 -2.51 4.53 -3.08
CA SER A 31 -3.80 3.93 -2.75
C SER A 31 -3.89 2.51 -3.29
N GLY A 32 -4.29 1.58 -2.43
CA GLY A 32 -4.45 0.17 -2.74
C GLY A 32 -5.93 -0.23 -2.82
N SER A 33 -6.25 -1.14 -3.73
CA SER A 33 -7.61 -1.63 -4.00
C SER A 33 -7.81 -3.10 -3.65
N SER A 34 -9.06 -3.53 -3.44
CA SER A 34 -9.44 -4.95 -3.31
C SER A 34 -9.13 -5.79 -4.54
N GLU A 35 -8.97 -5.16 -5.70
CA GLU A 35 -8.62 -5.81 -6.98
C GLU A 35 -7.10 -5.88 -7.23
N GLY A 36 -6.28 -5.46 -6.25
CA GLY A 36 -4.83 -5.55 -6.31
C GLY A 36 -4.14 -4.43 -7.09
N GLU A 37 -4.88 -3.38 -7.45
CA GLU A 37 -4.34 -2.16 -8.04
C GLU A 37 -3.71 -1.30 -6.94
N ILE A 38 -2.50 -0.81 -7.19
CA ILE A 38 -1.88 0.25 -6.39
C ILE A 38 -1.66 1.45 -7.32
N PHE A 39 -2.28 2.59 -7.02
CA PHE A 39 -2.09 3.83 -7.79
C PHE A 39 -1.29 4.83 -6.99
N ALA A 40 -0.34 5.47 -7.68
CA ALA A 40 0.35 6.67 -7.21
C ALA A 40 -0.24 7.91 -7.88
N TRP A 41 -0.86 8.75 -7.07
CA TRP A 41 -1.46 10.01 -7.48
C TRP A 41 -0.49 11.14 -7.19
N ASP A 42 -0.19 11.93 -8.20
CA ASP A 42 0.62 13.12 -8.07
C ASP A 42 -0.19 14.21 -7.37
N LEU A 43 0.34 14.77 -6.28
CA LEU A 43 -0.37 15.73 -5.42
C LEU A 43 -0.32 17.17 -5.92
N GLU A 44 0.50 17.47 -6.94
CA GLU A 44 0.49 18.78 -7.61
C GLU A 44 -0.58 18.83 -8.71
N THR A 45 -0.66 17.76 -9.49
CA THR A 45 -1.55 17.67 -10.66
C THR A 45 -2.88 16.97 -10.37
N PHE A 46 -2.99 16.28 -9.23
CA PHE A 46 -4.14 15.46 -8.82
C PHE A 46 -4.53 14.40 -9.85
N ARG A 47 -3.54 13.85 -10.55
CA ARG A 47 -3.73 12.82 -11.58
C ARG A 47 -3.01 11.53 -11.20
N LYS A 48 -3.56 10.40 -11.65
CA LYS A 48 -2.88 9.11 -11.57
C LYS A 48 -1.63 9.18 -12.44
N ARG A 49 -0.45 9.13 -11.82
CA ARG A 49 0.83 9.16 -12.54
C ARG A 49 1.36 7.75 -12.77
N TYR A 50 1.23 6.87 -11.79
CA TYR A 50 1.74 5.50 -11.86
C TYR A 50 0.74 4.46 -11.37
N THR A 51 0.89 3.25 -11.89
CA THR A 51 0.28 2.02 -11.37
C THR A 51 1.40 1.08 -10.95
N LEU A 52 1.44 0.71 -9.67
CA LEU A 52 2.39 -0.26 -9.12
C LEU A 52 1.74 -1.64 -9.22
N VAL A 53 2.34 -2.54 -9.99
CA VAL A 53 1.82 -3.90 -10.26
C VAL A 53 2.74 -4.91 -9.59
N GLY A 54 2.30 -5.46 -8.46
CA GLY A 54 3.12 -6.43 -7.70
C GLY A 54 2.33 -7.58 -7.04
N HIS A 55 1.01 -7.45 -6.90
CA HIS A 55 0.19 -8.39 -6.11
C HIS A 55 -0.72 -9.30 -6.94
N ASN A 56 -0.43 -9.52 -8.23
CA ASN A 56 -1.12 -10.48 -9.10
C ASN A 56 -2.67 -10.36 -9.09
N GLY A 57 -3.19 -9.13 -9.03
CA GLY A 57 -4.63 -8.87 -8.95
C GLY A 57 -5.29 -9.33 -7.65
N LYS A 58 -4.51 -9.55 -6.59
CA LYS A 58 -5.02 -9.84 -5.24
C LYS A 58 -5.06 -8.56 -4.43
N GLY A 59 -6.15 -8.38 -3.70
CA GLY A 59 -6.42 -7.15 -2.95
C GLY A 59 -5.28 -6.72 -2.03
N ILE A 60 -5.05 -5.41 -2.00
CA ILE A 60 -4.05 -4.78 -1.16
C ILE A 60 -4.62 -4.66 0.25
N LEU A 61 -3.86 -5.11 1.23
CA LEU A 61 -4.25 -5.07 2.64
C LEU A 61 -3.70 -3.83 3.32
N TRP A 62 -2.50 -3.42 2.95
CA TRP A 62 -1.79 -2.35 3.63
C TRP A 62 -0.72 -1.73 2.73
N ILE A 63 -0.53 -0.41 2.87
CA ILE A 63 0.58 0.36 2.31
C ILE A 63 1.18 1.16 3.46
N GLY A 64 2.50 1.22 3.53
CA GLY A 64 3.22 2.16 4.38
C GLY A 64 4.61 2.41 3.84
N HIS A 65 5.37 3.26 4.50
CA HIS A 65 6.75 3.55 4.07
C HIS A 65 7.71 3.66 5.25
N SER A 66 8.98 3.45 4.94
CA SER A 66 10.09 3.77 5.84
C SER A 66 11.23 4.36 5.02
N GLN A 67 11.65 5.57 5.39
CA GLN A 67 12.67 6.32 4.67
C GLN A 67 12.31 6.47 3.18
N ASN A 68 13.12 5.92 2.27
CA ASN A 68 12.88 5.98 0.81
C ASN A 68 12.23 4.71 0.24
N THR A 69 11.70 3.85 1.09
CA THR A 69 11.11 2.57 0.69
C THR A 69 9.65 2.51 1.06
N VAL A 70 8.81 2.32 0.04
CA VAL A 70 7.39 2.00 0.22
C VAL A 70 7.23 0.49 0.32
N ILE A 71 6.31 0.05 1.17
CA ILE A 71 6.03 -1.33 1.47
C ILE A 71 4.54 -1.56 1.24
N THR A 72 4.20 -2.59 0.46
CA THR A 72 2.81 -2.97 0.18
C THR A 72 2.58 -4.43 0.52
N GLN A 73 1.45 -4.73 1.14
CA GLN A 73 1.06 -6.09 1.52
C GLN A 73 -0.19 -6.50 0.74
N GLY A 74 -0.17 -7.67 0.12
CA GLY A 74 -1.29 -8.21 -0.65
C GLY A 74 -1.91 -9.46 -0.04
N ARG A 75 -3.14 -9.77 -0.45
CA ARG A 75 -3.83 -11.04 -0.18
C ARG A 75 -3.24 -12.23 -0.93
N ASP A 76 -2.28 -11.99 -1.81
CA ASP A 76 -1.45 -13.01 -2.45
C ASP A 76 -0.45 -13.66 -1.47
N GLY A 77 -0.36 -13.14 -0.23
CA GLY A 77 0.59 -13.61 0.77
C GLY A 77 1.98 -13.02 0.58
N THR A 78 2.12 -11.93 -0.17
CA THR A 78 3.41 -11.27 -0.37
C THR A 78 3.42 -9.85 0.20
N VAL A 79 4.63 -9.43 0.59
CA VAL A 79 4.97 -8.05 0.89
C VAL A 79 5.95 -7.59 -0.18
N ALA A 80 5.58 -6.59 -0.98
CA ALA A 80 6.45 -5.98 -1.97
C ALA A 80 7.06 -4.69 -1.42
N THR A 81 8.32 -4.44 -1.80
CA THR A 81 9.04 -3.21 -1.47
C THR A 81 9.30 -2.43 -2.75
N TRP A 82 9.19 -1.10 -2.67
CA TRP A 82 9.27 -0.20 -3.80
C TRP A 82 10.17 0.98 -3.46
N VAL A 83 10.97 1.39 -4.43
CA VAL A 83 11.81 2.58 -4.36
C VAL A 83 11.41 3.52 -5.49
N LEU A 84 11.25 4.80 -5.16
CA LEU A 84 11.09 5.85 -6.14
C LEU A 84 12.48 6.44 -6.44
N SER A 85 12.92 6.30 -7.69
CA SER A 85 14.21 6.84 -8.16
C SER A 85 14.04 7.37 -9.58
N ASP A 86 14.62 8.53 -9.87
CA ASP A 86 14.53 9.19 -11.18
C ASP A 86 13.08 9.29 -11.70
N ASP A 87 12.14 9.64 -10.81
CA ASP A 87 10.71 9.75 -11.11
C ASP A 87 10.12 8.44 -11.67
N ARG A 88 10.63 7.28 -11.24
CA ARG A 88 10.10 5.96 -11.59
C ARG A 88 10.01 5.07 -10.36
N TRP A 89 8.86 4.43 -10.21
CA TRP A 89 8.65 3.40 -9.22
C TRP A 89 9.26 2.08 -9.68
N GLN A 90 10.11 1.50 -8.84
CA GLN A 90 10.72 0.21 -9.07
C GLN A 90 10.47 -0.71 -7.88
N GLN A 91 10.08 -1.95 -8.16
CA GLN A 91 9.98 -2.98 -7.13
C GLN A 91 11.40 -3.43 -6.75
N SER A 92 11.82 -3.16 -5.51
CA SER A 92 13.15 -3.51 -5.01
C SER A 92 13.25 -4.93 -4.45
N GLY A 93 12.11 -5.54 -4.10
CA GLY A 93 12.09 -6.89 -3.53
C GLY A 93 10.70 -7.36 -3.14
N THR A 94 10.59 -8.66 -2.93
CA THR A 94 9.36 -9.34 -2.50
C THR A 94 9.69 -10.30 -1.36
N ILE A 95 8.89 -10.24 -0.31
CA ILE A 95 8.92 -11.18 0.80
C ILE A 95 7.65 -12.02 0.70
N VAL A 96 7.82 -13.33 0.58
CA VAL A 96 6.70 -14.27 0.64
C VAL A 96 6.42 -14.58 2.11
N THR A 97 5.16 -14.51 2.49
CA THR A 97 4.69 -14.86 3.82
C THR A 97 3.84 -16.11 3.71
N ASP A 98 3.98 -17.02 4.68
CA ASP A 98 3.16 -18.25 4.73
C ASP A 98 1.72 -17.98 5.21
N SER A 99 1.35 -16.70 5.32
CA SER A 99 0.08 -16.30 5.89
C SER A 99 -0.70 -15.38 4.97
N LYS A 100 -1.93 -15.80 4.69
CA LYS A 100 -2.92 -14.99 3.95
C LYS A 100 -3.79 -14.18 4.91
N ALA A 101 -3.25 -13.75 6.06
CA ALA A 101 -4.08 -13.09 7.05
C ALA A 101 -4.57 -11.73 6.57
N PHE A 102 -5.74 -11.35 7.07
CA PHE A 102 -6.39 -10.07 6.83
C PHE A 102 -5.78 -8.91 7.64
N CYS A 103 -4.70 -9.17 8.40
CA CYS A 103 -4.10 -8.20 9.30
C CYS A 103 -3.15 -7.28 8.54
N GLN A 104 -3.24 -5.99 8.83
CA GLN A 104 -2.33 -4.97 8.32
C GLN A 104 -0.94 -5.14 8.96
N CYS A 105 0.12 -5.00 8.16
CA CYS A 105 1.46 -4.80 8.69
C CYS A 105 1.53 -3.48 9.48
N SER A 106 2.49 -3.39 10.40
CA SER A 106 2.84 -2.13 11.07
C SER A 106 4.35 -1.93 11.00
N LEU A 107 4.77 -0.68 10.82
CA LEU A 107 6.19 -0.30 10.82
C LEU A 107 6.50 0.48 12.09
N PRO A 108 7.42 0.00 12.95
CA PRO A 108 7.91 0.80 14.06
C PRO A 108 8.76 1.96 13.54
N THR A 109 8.46 3.18 13.99
CA THR A 109 9.12 4.42 13.51
C THR A 109 10.43 4.73 14.22
N HIS A 110 10.78 4.00 15.29
CA HIS A 110 12.01 4.22 16.06
C HIS A 110 12.66 2.88 16.46
N GLY A 111 13.69 2.48 15.72
CA GLY A 111 14.57 1.37 16.08
C GLY A 111 14.11 -0.01 15.57
N SER A 112 15.07 -0.70 14.96
CA SER A 112 15.18 -2.15 14.72
C SER A 112 13.89 -3.00 14.82
N THR A 113 13.33 -3.34 13.67
CA THR A 113 12.43 -4.46 13.29
C THR A 113 11.56 -5.17 14.34
N VAL A 114 10.26 -5.32 14.04
CA VAL A 114 9.48 -6.54 14.32
C VAL A 114 8.60 -6.91 13.12
N ILE A 115 8.61 -8.21 12.77
CA ILE A 115 7.79 -8.86 11.75
C ILE A 115 6.55 -9.44 12.43
N ALA A 116 5.36 -9.19 11.88
CA ALA A 116 4.14 -9.90 12.29
C ALA A 116 3.86 -11.04 11.30
N ALA A 117 4.04 -12.29 11.78
CA ALA A 117 3.61 -13.49 11.09
C ALA A 117 2.36 -14.08 11.77
N PRO A 118 1.28 -14.34 11.04
CA PRO A 118 0.14 -15.09 11.55
C PRO A 118 0.36 -16.62 11.44
N SER A 119 0.53 -17.20 12.63
CA SER A 119 0.39 -18.60 13.11
C SER A 119 0.33 -19.76 12.11
N GLY A 120 1.24 -20.73 12.27
CA GLY A 120 1.01 -22.09 11.77
C GLY A 120 2.21 -23.03 11.72
N GLN A 121 2.96 -23.24 12.81
CA GLN A 121 3.65 -24.54 12.97
C GLN A 121 3.81 -24.88 14.45
N ASP A 122 3.13 -25.96 14.84
CA ASP A 122 3.27 -26.58 16.15
C ASP A 122 4.72 -26.96 16.39
N TRP A 123 5.26 -26.59 17.55
CA TRP A 123 6.51 -27.13 18.05
C TRP A 123 6.30 -28.61 18.40
N LYS A 124 6.98 -29.50 17.68
CA LYS A 124 7.32 -30.84 18.16
C LYS A 124 8.78 -31.11 17.85
#